data_AF-A0A935FXY0-F1
#
_entry.id   AF-A0A935FXY0-F1
#
_cell.length_a   1.000
_cell.length_b   1.000
_cell.length_c   1.000
_cell.angle_alpha   90.00
_cell.angle_beta   90.00
_cell.angle_gamma   90.00
#
_symmetry.space_group_name_H-M   'P 1'
#
loop_
_entity.id
_entity.type
_entity.pdbx_description
1 polymer ?
#
loop_
_entity_poly.entity_id
_entity_poly.type
_entity_poly.pdbx_seq_one_letter_code
_entity_poly.pdbx_strand_id
1 'polypeptide(L)'
;MSDDGGLWLLAAGPVGATALYWVLYRYYRNTDKSHGFERETKVEAQPVTGSDEKVDEISGTQRSRIEGDNVGAYRARVQRISDESS
;
A
#
# COMPACT_ATOMS: atom_id res chain seq x y z
N MET A 1 14.87 -43.15 -37.37
CA MET A 1 15.07 -41.82 -36.76
C MET A 1 15.75 -42.04 -35.42
N SER A 2 16.78 -41.27 -35.09
CA SER A 2 17.47 -41.38 -33.80
C SER A 2 16.51 -40.96 -32.68
N ASP A 3 16.17 -41.90 -31.79
CA ASP A 3 15.13 -41.72 -30.76
C ASP A 3 15.41 -40.53 -29.82
N ASP A 4 16.68 -40.17 -29.61
CA ASP A 4 17.09 -39.04 -28.79
C ASP A 4 16.60 -37.68 -29.30
N GLY A 5 16.62 -37.47 -30.62
CA GLY A 5 16.21 -36.20 -31.23
C GLY A 5 14.70 -35.94 -31.12
N GLY A 6 13.90 -37.02 -31.11
CA GLY A 6 12.45 -36.93 -30.99
C GLY A 6 11.99 -36.53 -29.59
N LEU A 7 12.65 -37.05 -28.55
CA LEU A 7 12.33 -36.72 -27.16
C LEU A 7 12.65 -35.26 -26.83
N TRP A 8 13.75 -34.71 -27.35
CA TRP A 8 14.10 -33.30 -27.19
C TRP A 8 13.07 -32.35 -27.82
N LEU A 9 12.60 -32.67 -29.03
CA LEU A 9 11.56 -31.88 -29.71
C LEU A 9 10.21 -31.96 -28.98
N LEU A 10 9.85 -33.14 -28.45
CA LEU A 10 8.63 -33.30 -27.66
C LEU A 10 8.70 -32.49 -26.35
N ALA A 11 9.86 -32.48 -25.69
CA ALA A 11 10.06 -31.74 -24.45
C ALA A 11 10.13 -30.22 -24.64
N ALA A 12 10.48 -29.73 -25.84
CA ALA A 12 10.66 -28.31 -26.10
C ALA A 12 9.41 -27.47 -25.80
N GLY A 13 8.21 -27.99 -26.10
CA GLY A 13 6.94 -27.32 -25.82
C GLY A 13 6.68 -27.12 -24.32
N PRO A 14 6.57 -28.21 -23.53
CA PRO A 14 6.39 -28.13 -22.08
C PRO A 14 7.48 -27.32 -21.37
N VAL A 15 8.75 -27.53 -21.73
CA VAL A 15 9.87 -26.78 -21.14
C VAL A 15 9.75 -25.29 -21.44
N GLY A 16 9.46 -24.92 -22.70
CA GLY A 16 9.29 -23.53 -23.09
C GLY A 16 8.11 -22.85 -22.38
N ALA A 17 6.97 -23.55 -22.27
CA ALA A 17 5.79 -23.04 -21.57
C ALA A 17 6.06 -22.81 -20.08
N THR A 18 6.70 -23.76 -19.40
CA THR A 18 7.07 -23.63 -17.98
C THR A 18 8.09 -22.52 -17.77
N ALA A 19 9.11 -22.42 -18.64
CA ALA A 19 10.12 -21.36 -18.55
C ALA A 19 9.49 -19.96 -18.72
N LEU A 20 8.63 -19.78 -19.73
CA LEU A 20 7.93 -18.52 -19.97
C LEU A 20 7.05 -18.14 -18.78
N TYR A 21 6.23 -19.08 -18.29
CA TYR A 21 5.38 -18.84 -17.12
C TYR A 21 6.22 -18.41 -15.90
N TRP A 22 7.32 -19.10 -15.63
CA TRP A 22 8.14 -18.82 -14.46
C TRP A 22 8.83 -17.45 -14.51
N VAL A 23 9.31 -17.04 -15.69
CA VAL A 23 9.86 -15.69 -15.91
C VAL A 23 8.81 -14.62 -15.64
N LEU A 24 7.61 -14.76 -16.21
CA LEU A 24 6.51 -13.80 -15.99
C LEU A 24 6.08 -13.77 -14.52
N TYR A 25 5.96 -14.95 -13.90
CA TYR A 25 5.63 -15.08 -12.48
C TYR A 25 6.64 -14.32 -11.62
N ARG A 26 7.94 -14.55 -11.81
CA ARG A 26 8.98 -13.87 -11.03
C ARG A 26 9.02 -12.36 -11.27
N TYR A 27 8.85 -11.94 -12.54
CA TYR A 27 8.83 -10.53 -12.92
C TYR A 27 7.70 -9.76 -12.22
N TYR A 28 6.50 -10.35 -12.14
CA TYR A 28 5.34 -9.68 -11.52
C TYR A 28 5.19 -9.93 -10.02
N ARG A 29 5.55 -11.12 -9.53
CA ARG A 29 5.44 -11.44 -8.10
C ARG A 29 6.57 -10.85 -7.28
N ASN A 30 7.57 -10.22 -7.90
CA ASN A 30 8.71 -9.59 -7.21
C ASN A 30 9.29 -10.52 -6.12
N THR A 31 9.24 -11.84 -6.32
CA THR A 31 9.57 -12.84 -5.28
C THR A 31 11.05 -12.79 -4.90
N ASP A 32 11.86 -12.19 -5.78
CA ASP A 32 13.29 -11.95 -5.61
C ASP A 32 13.64 -10.53 -5.17
N LYS A 33 12.66 -9.63 -5.02
CA LYS A 33 12.89 -8.30 -4.46
C LYS A 33 12.52 -8.32 -2.97
N SER A 34 13.53 -8.29 -2.12
CA SER A 34 13.37 -7.78 -0.78
C SER A 34 13.23 -6.25 -0.88
N HIS A 35 12.07 -5.71 -0.50
CA HIS A 35 11.95 -4.28 -0.22
C HIS A 35 12.68 -3.99 1.09
N GLY A 36 14.01 -3.94 1.04
CA GLY A 36 14.80 -3.32 2.10
C GLY A 36 14.52 -1.84 2.06
N PHE A 37 13.89 -1.30 3.10
CA PHE A 37 13.73 0.14 3.23
C PHE A 37 15.13 0.75 3.39
N GLU A 38 15.64 1.42 2.35
CA GLU A 38 16.96 2.09 2.39
C GLU A 38 16.98 3.30 3.35
N ARG A 39 15.81 3.74 3.80
CA ARG A 39 15.66 4.83 4.77
C ARG A 39 14.78 4.39 5.92
N GLU A 40 15.41 4.26 7.07
CA GLU A 40 14.73 4.42 8.34
C GLU A 40 14.36 5.90 8.46
N THR A 41 13.06 6.22 8.31
CA THR A 41 12.58 7.57 8.58
C THR A 41 12.70 7.80 10.09
N LYS A 42 13.78 8.44 10.52
CA LYS A 42 13.94 8.88 11.89
C LYS A 42 12.87 9.93 12.17
N VAL A 43 11.82 9.54 12.87
CA VAL A 43 10.81 10.47 13.37
C VAL A 43 11.46 11.23 14.54
N GLU A 44 11.99 12.41 14.27
CA GLU A 44 12.34 13.34 15.34
C GLU A 44 11.02 13.83 15.95
N ALA A 45 10.73 13.33 17.15
CA ALA A 45 9.64 13.83 17.96
C ALA A 45 9.97 15.28 18.35
N GLN A 46 9.40 16.23 17.61
CA GLN A 46 9.38 17.61 18.05
C GLN A 46 8.45 17.71 19.26
N PRO A 47 8.82 18.47 20.29
CA PRO A 47 7.92 18.72 21.40
C PRO A 47 6.65 19.36 20.84
N VAL A 48 5.49 18.74 21.11
CA VAL A 48 4.20 19.36 20.86
C VAL A 48 4.14 20.58 21.78
N THR A 49 4.48 21.74 21.22
CA THR A 49 4.44 23.02 21.92
C THR A 49 3.10 23.64 21.59
N GLY A 50 2.22 23.64 22.57
CA GLY A 50 0.85 24.15 22.48
C GLY A 50 0.20 24.02 23.85
N SER A 51 -0.64 24.97 24.21
CA SER A 51 -1.56 24.80 25.32
C SER A 51 -2.73 23.96 24.82
N ASP A 52 -2.96 22.79 25.42
CA ASP A 52 -4.17 22.02 25.18
C ASP A 52 -5.36 22.80 25.75
N GLU A 53 -6.06 23.53 24.89
CA GLU A 53 -7.33 24.16 25.23
C GLU A 53 -8.46 23.20 24.86
N LYS A 54 -9.22 22.79 25.88
CA LYS A 54 -10.39 21.95 25.68
C LYS A 54 -11.50 22.78 25.04
N VAL A 55 -11.71 22.59 23.74
CA VAL A 55 -12.72 23.35 22.97
C VAL A 55 -14.14 22.81 23.18
N ASP A 56 -14.29 21.49 23.34
CA ASP A 56 -15.61 20.87 23.51
C ASP A 56 -15.53 19.51 24.23
N GLU A 57 -16.65 19.06 24.79
CA GLU A 57 -16.82 17.73 25.37
C GLU A 57 -18.21 17.17 25.08
N ILE A 58 -18.23 16.08 24.31
CA ILE A 58 -19.46 15.36 24.02
C ILE A 58 -19.58 14.20 24.99
N SER A 59 -20.52 14.30 25.95
CA SER A 59 -20.93 13.17 26.79
C SER A 59 -22.24 12.57 26.28
N GLY A 60 -22.26 11.27 25.99
CA GLY A 60 -23.48 10.53 25.64
C GLY A 60 -24.00 10.72 24.20
N THR A 61 -23.16 10.56 23.18
CA THR A 61 -23.61 10.58 21.78
C THR A 61 -24.37 9.30 21.39
N GLN A 62 -25.58 9.44 20.82
CA GLN A 62 -26.30 8.35 20.12
C GLN A 62 -26.17 8.47 18.60
N ARG A 63 -25.47 9.50 18.10
CA ARG A 63 -25.27 9.70 16.66
C ARG A 63 -24.36 8.62 16.11
N SER A 64 -24.81 7.97 15.04
CA SER A 64 -24.01 6.96 14.31
C SER A 64 -22.91 7.56 13.45
N ARG A 65 -22.92 8.90 13.23
CA ARG A 65 -21.98 9.62 12.37
C ARG A 65 -21.59 10.97 12.97
N ILE A 66 -20.37 11.40 12.63
CA ILE A 66 -19.83 12.72 12.96
C ILE A 66 -20.34 13.71 11.93
N GLU A 67 -20.68 14.92 12.37
CA GLU A 67 -21.06 16.00 11.47
C GLU A 67 -19.85 16.41 10.63
N GLY A 68 -20.01 16.42 9.30
CA GLY A 68 -18.91 16.65 8.37
C GLY A 68 -18.07 15.42 8.04
N ASP A 69 -18.56 14.19 8.29
CA ASP A 69 -17.86 12.97 7.84
C ASP A 69 -17.62 12.97 6.32
N ASN A 70 -16.45 12.50 5.89
CA ASN A 70 -16.07 12.42 4.48
C ASN A 70 -16.19 11.00 3.91
N VAL A 71 -16.97 10.12 4.56
CA VAL A 71 -16.97 8.67 4.31
C VAL A 71 -17.38 8.33 2.86
N GLY A 72 -18.26 9.13 2.26
CA GLY A 72 -18.68 8.98 0.86
C GLY A 72 -17.93 9.90 -0.13
N ALA A 73 -17.09 10.81 0.36
CA ALA A 73 -16.41 11.82 -0.44
C ALA A 73 -14.91 11.51 -0.52
N TYR A 74 -14.56 10.37 -1.12
CA TYR A 74 -13.18 9.83 -1.13
C TYR A 74 -12.10 10.78 -1.68
N ARG A 75 -12.49 11.81 -2.44
CA ARG A 75 -11.58 12.81 -3.00
C ARG A 75 -11.57 14.14 -2.24
N ALA A 76 -12.50 14.33 -1.30
CA ALA A 76 -12.52 15.50 -0.44
C ALA A 76 -11.47 15.33 0.66
N ARG A 77 -10.42 16.15 0.59
CA ARG A 77 -9.40 16.23 1.63
C ARG A 77 -9.94 17.04 2.80
N VAL A 78 -9.81 16.52 4.01
CA VAL A 78 -10.07 17.29 5.23
C VAL A 78 -9.07 18.43 5.30
N GLN A 79 -9.57 19.65 5.39
CA GLN A 79 -8.74 20.83 5.58
C GLN A 79 -8.49 20.99 7.08
N ARG A 80 -7.27 21.43 7.45
CA ARG A 80 -7.06 21.87 8.83
C ARG A 80 -7.90 23.12 9.06
N ILE A 81 -8.46 23.23 10.26
CA ILE A 81 -9.09 24.47 10.72
C ILE A 81 -8.00 25.53 10.63
N SER A 82 -8.18 26.51 9.74
CA SER A 82 -7.34 27.69 9.69
C SER A 82 -7.65 28.51 10.93
N ASP A 83 -6.63 28.85 11.71
CA ASP A 83 -6.73 29.83 12.79
C ASP A 83 -7.15 31.19 12.20
N GLU A 84 -8.45 31.44 12.05
CA GLU A 84 -8.95 32.80 11.94
C GLU A 84 -8.92 33.42 13.34
N SER A 85 -7.73 33.90 13.71
CA SER A 85 -7.56 34.93 14.72
C SER A 85 -7.34 36.27 14.00
N SER A 86 -8.40 37.08 13.93
CA SER A 86 -8.35 38.55 13.84
C SER A 86 -9.60 39.13 14.47
#